data_AF-A0A1J6KFF5-F1
#
_entry.id   AF-A0A1J6KFF5-F1
#
_cell.length_a   1.000
_cell.length_b   1.000
_cell.length_c   1.000
_cell.angle_alpha   90.00
_cell.angle_beta   90.00
_cell.angle_gamma   90.00
#
_symmetry.space_group_name_H-M   'P 1'
#
loop_
_entity.id
_entity.type
_entity.pdbx_description
1 polymer ?
#
loop_
_entity_poly.entity_id
_entity_poly.type
_entity_poly.pdbx_seq_one_letter_code
_entity_poly.pdbx_strand_id
1 'polypeptide(L)'
;MASAAVANYEEEIVRPVADFSPSLWGDQFLSFSIDNQIAEKYAQEIEALKEQTRSMLLATARKLADTLNLIDTIERLGIAYHFEKEIDEILDQIYNQNSTFDDLCTSALQFRLLRQHGFNISPQIFSKFQDENGKFKESLASDVLGLLNLYEASHVRTHTDNILEDALAFSTIHLESAAPYMNSPLREQVTHALEQCLHKGVPRVETRFFISSIYEKEESKNDMLLRFAKLDFNLLQMLHKQELAEVSRCVRYIKTTNPF
;
A
#
# COMPACT_ATOMS: atom_id res chain seq x y z
N MET A 1 -70.44 -6.76 44.38
CA MET A 1 -69.55 -7.08 43.24
C MET A 1 -69.27 -5.81 42.48
N ALA A 2 -68.03 -5.35 42.44
CA ALA A 2 -67.57 -4.34 41.50
C ALA A 2 -66.20 -4.80 41.01
N SER A 3 -66.19 -5.40 39.84
CA SER A 3 -64.96 -5.84 39.16
C SER A 3 -64.37 -4.61 38.46
N ALA A 4 -63.24 -4.12 38.94
CA ALA A 4 -62.46 -3.10 38.23
C ALA A 4 -61.77 -3.77 37.04
N ALA A 5 -62.25 -3.46 35.83
CA ALA A 5 -61.59 -3.86 34.61
C ALA A 5 -60.32 -3.01 34.44
N VAL A 6 -59.15 -3.65 34.51
CA VAL A 6 -57.87 -3.03 34.18
C VAL A 6 -57.81 -2.89 32.67
N ALA A 7 -57.97 -1.67 32.16
CA ALA A 7 -57.77 -1.37 30.75
C ALA A 7 -56.26 -1.45 30.44
N ASN A 8 -55.88 -2.47 29.68
CA ASN A 8 -54.51 -2.65 29.20
C ASN A 8 -54.34 -1.73 27.98
N TYR A 9 -53.75 -0.55 28.18
CA TYR A 9 -53.36 0.33 27.09
C TYR A 9 -51.99 -0.16 26.59
N GLU A 10 -51.98 -0.94 25.51
CA GLU A 10 -50.74 -1.16 24.76
C GLU A 10 -50.35 0.17 24.11
N GLU A 11 -49.29 0.82 24.60
CA GLU A 11 -48.71 1.99 23.96
C GLU A 11 -48.23 1.61 22.56
N GLU A 12 -48.77 2.28 21.54
CA GLU A 12 -48.38 2.06 20.14
C GLU A 12 -46.91 2.48 19.95
N ILE A 13 -46.04 1.49 19.69
CA ILE A 13 -44.61 1.74 19.50
C ILE A 13 -44.41 2.36 18.11
N VAL A 14 -44.24 3.69 18.06
CA VAL A 14 -43.92 4.41 16.81
C VAL A 14 -42.44 4.23 16.48
N ARG A 15 -42.14 3.60 15.34
CA ARG A 15 -40.77 3.45 14.84
C ARG A 15 -40.27 4.77 14.21
N PRO A 16 -38.97 5.11 14.37
CA PRO A 16 -38.40 6.29 13.74
C PRO A 16 -38.37 6.18 12.21
N VAL A 17 -38.41 7.32 11.52
CA VAL A 17 -38.29 7.39 10.05
C VAL A 17 -36.85 7.07 9.65
N ALA A 18 -36.67 6.16 8.70
CA ALA A 18 -35.36 5.85 8.13
C ALA A 18 -35.00 6.85 7.02
N ASP A 19 -33.82 7.46 7.12
CA ASP A 19 -33.28 8.46 6.19
C ASP A 19 -31.95 8.04 5.53
N PHE A 20 -31.59 6.75 5.65
CA PHE A 20 -30.39 6.20 5.05
C PHE A 20 -30.46 6.20 3.52
N SER A 21 -29.35 6.57 2.87
CA SER A 21 -29.24 6.51 1.41
C SER A 21 -29.28 5.05 0.92
N PRO A 22 -29.92 4.80 -0.24
CA PRO A 22 -29.91 3.48 -0.85
C PRO A 22 -28.51 3.11 -1.36
N SER A 23 -28.27 1.81 -1.55
CA SER A 23 -27.04 1.33 -2.18
C SER A 23 -26.89 1.91 -3.58
N LEU A 24 -25.72 2.50 -3.87
CA LEU A 24 -25.39 3.04 -5.19
C LEU A 24 -25.24 1.96 -6.27
N TRP A 25 -25.00 0.70 -5.86
CA TRP A 25 -24.52 -0.36 -6.75
C TRP A 25 -25.61 -1.23 -7.35
N GLY A 26 -26.85 -1.14 -6.83
CA GLY A 26 -27.97 -1.99 -7.25
C GLY A 26 -27.58 -3.47 -7.34
N ASP A 27 -27.82 -4.07 -8.51
CA ASP A 27 -27.65 -5.50 -8.79
C ASP A 27 -26.36 -5.82 -9.55
N GLN A 28 -25.50 -4.82 -9.82
CA GLN A 28 -24.35 -4.96 -10.72
C GLN A 28 -23.35 -6.07 -10.32
N PHE A 29 -23.32 -6.40 -9.04
CA PHE A 29 -22.43 -7.40 -8.48
C PHE A 29 -23.10 -8.75 -8.21
N LEU A 30 -24.39 -8.95 -8.50
CA LEU A 30 -25.09 -10.20 -8.17
C LEU A 30 -24.64 -11.41 -8.99
N SER A 31 -24.14 -11.17 -10.19
CA SER A 31 -23.69 -12.22 -11.08
C SER A 31 -22.31 -11.89 -11.62
N PHE A 32 -21.37 -12.79 -11.39
CA PHE A 32 -20.09 -12.79 -12.08
C PHE A 32 -19.76 -14.22 -12.47
N SER A 33 -19.39 -14.42 -13.73
CA SER A 33 -18.90 -15.71 -14.24
C SER A 33 -17.45 -15.50 -14.64
N ILE A 34 -16.56 -16.28 -14.04
CA ILE A 34 -15.15 -16.25 -14.40
C ILE A 34 -14.96 -16.89 -15.78
N ASP A 35 -14.11 -16.29 -16.60
CA ASP A 35 -13.61 -16.93 -17.81
C ASP A 35 -12.42 -17.80 -17.41
N ASN A 36 -12.67 -19.10 -17.24
CA ASN A 36 -11.65 -20.07 -16.83
C ASN A 36 -10.49 -20.14 -17.83
N GLN A 37 -10.73 -19.97 -19.13
CA GLN A 37 -9.68 -20.03 -20.13
C GLN A 37 -8.72 -18.84 -19.99
N ILE A 38 -9.26 -17.65 -19.74
CA ILE A 38 -8.45 -16.45 -19.47
C ILE A 38 -7.70 -16.59 -18.15
N ALA A 39 -8.38 -17.05 -17.09
CA ALA A 39 -7.79 -17.22 -15.77
C ALA A 39 -6.63 -18.24 -15.78
N GLU A 40 -6.81 -19.39 -16.45
CA GLU A 40 -5.76 -20.40 -16.62
C GLU A 40 -4.57 -19.85 -17.42
N LYS A 41 -4.82 -19.09 -18.49
CA LYS A 41 -3.76 -18.44 -19.26
C LYS A 41 -2.97 -17.44 -18.40
N TYR A 42 -3.65 -16.65 -17.57
CA TYR A 42 -3.00 -15.70 -16.67
C TYR A 42 -2.15 -16.44 -15.64
N ALA A 43 -2.70 -17.48 -15.00
CA ALA A 43 -1.98 -18.28 -14.02
C ALA A 43 -0.70 -18.92 -14.61
N GLN A 44 -0.77 -19.49 -15.81
CA GLN A 44 0.40 -20.07 -16.48
C GLN A 44 1.51 -19.04 -16.75
N GLU A 45 1.14 -17.85 -17.24
CA GLU A 45 2.11 -16.78 -17.50
C GLU A 45 2.69 -16.21 -16.20
N ILE A 46 1.86 -16.06 -15.16
CA ILE A 46 2.27 -15.63 -13.82
C ILE A 46 3.33 -16.56 -13.23
N GLU A 47 3.19 -17.88 -13.33
CA GLU A 47 4.20 -18.81 -12.80
C GLU A 47 5.57 -18.60 -13.46
N ALA A 48 5.62 -18.37 -14.77
CA ALA A 48 6.88 -18.08 -15.47
C ALA A 48 7.48 -16.73 -15.05
N LEU A 49 6.66 -15.70 -14.84
CA LEU A 49 7.09 -14.37 -14.38
C LEU A 49 7.54 -14.39 -12.91
N LYS A 50 6.91 -15.24 -12.09
CA LYS A 50 7.24 -15.46 -10.68
C LYS A 50 8.65 -16.02 -10.55
N GLU A 51 9.00 -17.07 -11.29
CA GLU A 51 10.35 -17.64 -11.26
C GLU A 51 11.43 -16.66 -11.75
N GLN A 52 11.12 -15.86 -12.77
CA GLN A 52 12.02 -14.80 -13.25
C GLN A 52 12.25 -13.73 -12.18
N THR A 53 11.18 -13.30 -11.51
CA THR A 53 11.26 -12.33 -10.42
C THR A 53 12.03 -12.88 -9.21
N ARG A 54 11.83 -14.16 -8.85
CA ARG A 54 12.62 -14.85 -7.83
C ARG A 54 14.10 -14.87 -8.20
N SER A 55 14.42 -15.21 -9.44
CA SER A 55 15.80 -15.21 -9.93
C SER A 55 16.44 -13.82 -9.86
N MET A 56 15.65 -12.77 -10.12
CA MET A 56 16.10 -11.39 -9.94
C MET A 56 16.39 -11.08 -8.46
N LEU A 57 15.55 -11.51 -7.52
CA LEU A 57 15.77 -11.30 -6.08
C LEU A 57 17.05 -12.00 -5.59
N LEU A 58 17.29 -13.24 -6.01
CA LEU A 58 18.42 -14.08 -5.57
C LEU A 58 19.75 -13.79 -6.28
N ALA A 59 19.81 -12.79 -7.16
CA ALA A 59 21.01 -12.46 -7.91
C ALA A 59 22.11 -11.90 -6.99
N THR A 60 23.22 -12.64 -6.82
CA THR A 60 24.28 -12.34 -5.84
C THR A 60 25.17 -11.13 -6.16
N ALA A 61 25.14 -10.64 -7.41
CA ALA A 61 26.03 -9.56 -7.87
C ALA A 61 25.42 -8.14 -7.75
N ARG A 62 24.24 -7.99 -7.14
CA ARG A 62 23.52 -6.71 -7.09
C ARG A 62 24.03 -5.82 -5.95
N LYS A 63 24.11 -4.51 -6.20
CA LYS A 63 24.38 -3.53 -5.15
C LYS A 63 23.22 -3.47 -4.17
N LEU A 64 23.52 -3.22 -2.90
CA LEU A 64 22.51 -3.19 -1.84
C LEU A 64 21.37 -2.18 -2.11
N ALA A 65 21.68 -1.00 -2.65
CA ALA A 65 20.68 0.00 -3.04
C ALA A 65 19.72 -0.52 -4.12
N ASP A 66 20.25 -1.18 -5.15
CA ASP A 66 19.44 -1.76 -6.22
C ASP A 66 18.55 -2.91 -5.68
N THR A 67 19.01 -3.66 -4.68
CA THR A 67 18.23 -4.71 -4.02
C THR A 67 17.06 -4.11 -3.23
N LEU A 68 17.29 -3.05 -2.45
CA LEU A 68 16.22 -2.34 -1.72
C LEU A 68 15.18 -1.74 -2.69
N ASN A 69 15.63 -1.11 -3.78
CA ASN A 69 14.74 -0.58 -4.81
C ASN A 69 13.91 -1.68 -5.48
N LEU A 70 14.48 -2.86 -5.72
CA LEU A 70 13.74 -3.99 -6.28
C LEU A 70 12.66 -4.47 -5.31
N ILE A 71 12.98 -4.63 -4.02
CA ILE A 71 12.01 -5.04 -3.00
C ILE A 71 10.87 -4.02 -2.94
N ASP A 72 11.18 -2.72 -2.83
CA ASP A 72 10.17 -1.65 -2.79
C ASP A 72 9.26 -1.67 -4.02
N THR A 73 9.84 -1.88 -5.19
CA THR A 73 9.08 -1.99 -6.45
C THR A 73 8.13 -3.18 -6.41
N ILE A 74 8.60 -4.36 -5.99
CA ILE A 74 7.80 -5.59 -5.91
C ILE A 74 6.64 -5.43 -4.89
N GLU A 75 6.90 -4.78 -3.76
CA GLU A 75 5.89 -4.47 -2.74
C GLU A 75 4.84 -3.49 -3.25
N ARG A 76 5.26 -2.37 -3.84
CA ARG A 76 4.34 -1.37 -4.41
C ARG A 76 3.53 -1.94 -5.57
N LEU A 77 4.09 -2.85 -6.36
CA LEU A 77 3.38 -3.60 -7.40
C LEU A 77 2.40 -4.65 -6.85
N GLY A 78 2.39 -4.90 -5.54
CA GLY A 78 1.45 -5.80 -4.89
C GLY A 78 1.66 -7.28 -5.21
N ILE A 79 2.89 -7.66 -5.60
CA ILE A 79 3.30 -9.03 -5.92
C ILE A 79 4.29 -9.60 -4.89
N ALA A 80 4.63 -8.85 -3.85
CA ALA A 80 5.54 -9.29 -2.78
C ALA A 80 5.05 -10.51 -1.99
N TYR A 81 3.75 -10.75 -1.93
CA TYR A 81 3.17 -11.91 -1.24
C TYR A 81 3.60 -13.26 -1.85
N HIS A 82 4.14 -13.27 -3.08
CA HIS A 82 4.75 -14.47 -3.68
C HIS A 82 6.18 -14.74 -3.21
N PHE A 83 6.81 -13.78 -2.54
CA PHE A 83 8.26 -13.75 -2.24
C PHE A 83 8.55 -13.40 -0.78
N GLU A 84 7.60 -13.63 0.13
CA GLU A 84 7.73 -13.25 1.55
C GLU A 84 9.02 -13.82 2.17
N LYS A 85 9.34 -15.08 1.87
CA LYS A 85 10.55 -15.74 2.36
C LYS A 85 11.81 -15.10 1.79
N GLU A 86 11.88 -14.91 0.48
CA GLU A 86 13.07 -14.34 -0.16
C GLU A 86 13.31 -12.89 0.29
N ILE A 87 12.24 -12.09 0.46
CA ILE A 87 12.33 -10.72 0.95
C ILE A 87 12.82 -10.70 2.40
N ASP A 88 12.25 -11.53 3.28
CA ASP A 88 12.66 -11.62 4.69
C ASP A 88 14.13 -12.04 4.83
N GLU A 89 14.57 -13.08 4.12
CA GLU A 89 15.97 -13.54 4.13
C GLU A 89 16.94 -12.46 3.65
N ILE A 90 16.56 -11.67 2.64
CA ILE A 90 17.38 -10.55 2.17
C ILE A 90 17.41 -9.45 3.23
N LEU A 91 16.26 -9.01 3.74
CA LEU A 91 16.19 -7.91 4.71
C LEU A 91 16.90 -8.26 6.03
N ASP A 92 16.84 -9.51 6.49
CA ASP A 92 17.61 -9.99 7.65
C ASP A 92 19.12 -9.86 7.43
N GLN A 93 19.62 -10.27 6.25
CA GLN A 93 21.04 -10.10 5.92
C GLN A 93 21.44 -8.62 5.94
N ILE A 94 20.60 -7.75 5.39
CA ILE A 94 20.85 -6.29 5.33
C ILE A 94 20.88 -5.70 6.75
N TYR A 95 19.95 -6.11 7.61
CA TYR A 95 19.88 -5.70 9.00
C TYR A 95 21.14 -6.10 9.76
N ASN A 96 21.54 -7.38 9.65
CA ASN A 96 22.67 -7.95 10.38
C ASN A 96 24.02 -7.39 9.91
N GLN A 97 24.13 -6.96 8.65
CA GLN A 97 25.33 -6.29 8.14
C GLN A 97 25.52 -4.87 8.71
N ASN A 98 24.48 -4.25 9.28
CA ASN A 98 24.49 -2.85 9.74
C ASN A 98 25.05 -1.88 8.67
N SER A 99 24.80 -2.18 7.40
CA SER A 99 25.24 -1.36 6.28
C SER A 99 24.57 0.01 6.37
N THR A 100 25.37 1.08 6.34
CA THR A 100 24.85 2.46 6.27
C THR A 100 25.19 3.07 4.92
N PHE A 101 24.29 3.86 4.37
CA PHE A 101 24.50 4.56 3.11
C PHE A 101 24.80 6.05 3.32
N ASP A 102 25.46 6.65 2.35
CA ASP A 102 25.77 8.09 2.38
C ASP A 102 24.68 8.94 1.72
N ASP A 103 23.77 8.33 0.96
CA ASP A 103 22.64 9.01 0.35
C ASP A 103 21.35 8.88 1.18
N LEU A 104 20.55 9.95 1.17
CA LEU A 104 19.31 10.04 1.94
C LEU A 104 18.26 9.06 1.43
N CYS A 105 18.15 8.92 0.11
CA CYS A 105 17.18 8.05 -0.55
C CYS A 105 17.30 6.61 -0.09
N THR A 106 18.49 6.00 -0.20
CA THR A 106 18.72 4.61 0.18
C THR A 106 18.66 4.41 1.69
N SER A 107 19.16 5.37 2.48
CA SER A 107 19.09 5.28 3.96
C SER A 107 17.64 5.30 4.45
N ALA A 108 16.81 6.18 3.91
CA ALA A 108 15.40 6.27 4.26
C ALA A 108 14.62 5.04 3.79
N LEU A 109 14.90 4.56 2.57
CA LEU A 109 14.29 3.34 2.04
C LEU A 109 14.64 2.11 2.90
N GLN A 110 15.92 1.94 3.23
CA GLN A 110 16.40 0.87 4.11
C GLN A 110 15.68 0.91 5.46
N PHE A 111 15.63 2.10 6.08
CA PHE A 111 14.95 2.27 7.36
C PHE A 111 13.47 1.87 7.27
N ARG A 112 12.77 2.35 6.25
CA ARG A 112 11.35 2.06 6.04
C ARG A 112 11.09 0.57 5.87
N LEU A 113 11.77 -0.09 4.92
CA LEU A 113 11.57 -1.51 4.64
C LEU A 113 11.87 -2.37 5.87
N LEU A 114 13.01 -2.13 6.54
CA LEU A 114 13.35 -2.87 7.75
C LEU A 114 12.30 -2.72 8.86
N ARG A 115 11.82 -1.49 9.13
CA ARG A 115 10.79 -1.24 10.14
C ARG A 115 9.44 -1.88 9.77
N GLN A 116 9.04 -1.83 8.49
CA GLN A 116 7.79 -2.44 8.03
C GLN A 116 7.80 -3.97 8.19
N HIS A 117 8.98 -4.59 8.06
CA HIS A 117 9.19 -6.02 8.27
C HIS A 117 9.54 -6.39 9.73
N GLY A 118 9.48 -5.44 10.67
CA GLY A 118 9.65 -5.70 12.09
C GLY A 118 11.09 -5.69 12.60
N PHE A 119 12.08 -5.39 11.75
CA PHE A 119 13.47 -5.21 12.16
C PHE A 119 13.64 -3.87 12.87
N ASN A 120 14.14 -3.89 14.10
CA ASN A 120 14.32 -2.69 14.91
C ASN A 120 15.63 -1.96 14.55
N ILE A 121 15.70 -1.37 13.35
CA ILE A 121 16.82 -0.52 12.93
C ILE A 121 16.81 0.80 13.71
N SER A 122 18.00 1.26 14.12
CA SER A 122 18.17 2.49 14.88
C SER A 122 17.87 3.72 14.01
N PRO A 123 17.08 4.68 14.50
CA PRO A 123 16.80 5.93 13.79
C PRO A 123 18.05 6.83 13.68
N GLN A 124 19.14 6.49 14.37
CA GLN A 124 20.43 7.17 14.28
C GLN A 124 21.08 7.10 12.89
N ILE A 125 20.58 6.22 12.00
CA ILE A 125 20.96 6.24 10.58
C ILE A 125 20.75 7.63 9.95
N PHE A 126 19.80 8.41 10.46
CA PHE A 126 19.50 9.74 9.94
C PHE A 126 20.38 10.86 10.50
N SER A 127 21.15 10.62 11.56
CA SER A 127 21.96 11.65 12.24
C SER A 127 22.96 12.35 11.29
N LYS A 128 23.51 11.63 10.32
CA LYS A 128 24.44 12.17 9.31
C LYS A 128 23.80 13.22 8.38
N PHE A 129 22.47 13.21 8.26
CA PHE A 129 21.69 14.16 7.47
C PHE A 129 21.24 15.38 8.27
N GLN A 130 21.61 15.46 9.55
CA GLN A 130 21.29 16.58 10.43
C GLN A 130 22.48 17.51 10.66
N ASP A 131 22.19 18.77 10.95
CA ASP A 131 23.15 19.78 11.39
C ASP A 131 23.49 19.64 12.89
N GLU A 132 24.31 20.56 13.40
CA GLU A 132 24.73 20.61 14.81
C GLU A 132 23.57 20.84 15.78
N ASN A 133 22.43 21.37 15.31
CA ASN A 133 21.23 21.61 16.09
C ASN A 133 20.27 20.40 16.09
N GLY A 134 20.63 19.32 15.38
CA GLY A 134 19.77 18.16 15.20
C GLY A 134 18.59 18.42 14.24
N LYS A 135 18.75 19.34 13.29
CA LYS A 135 17.78 19.63 12.21
C LYS A 135 18.27 19.09 10.89
N PHE A 136 17.38 18.57 10.04
CA PHE A 136 17.77 18.12 8.70
C PHE A 136 18.42 19.25 7.90
N LYS A 137 19.53 18.93 7.21
CA LYS A 137 20.33 19.90 6.46
C LYS A 137 19.52 20.44 5.28
N GLU A 138 19.37 21.76 5.19
CA GLU A 138 18.72 22.45 4.06
C GLU A 138 19.34 22.13 2.70
N SER A 139 20.60 21.68 2.65
CA SER A 139 21.24 21.20 1.42
C SER A 139 20.54 19.98 0.80
N LEU A 140 19.69 19.27 1.57
CA LEU A 140 18.90 18.11 1.11
C LEU A 140 17.62 18.53 0.39
N ALA A 141 17.23 19.81 0.46
CA ALA A 141 15.97 20.30 -0.11
C ALA A 141 15.83 20.09 -1.63
N SER A 142 16.94 19.90 -2.35
CA SER A 142 16.95 19.62 -3.79
C SER A 142 16.89 18.13 -4.14
N ASP A 143 17.11 17.22 -3.19
CA ASP A 143 17.06 15.77 -3.39
C ASP A 143 15.61 15.25 -3.22
N VAL A 144 14.80 15.43 -4.27
CA VAL A 144 13.39 15.06 -4.26
C VAL A 144 13.16 13.57 -3.94
N LEU A 145 13.98 12.67 -4.47
CA LEU A 145 13.83 11.22 -4.22
C LEU A 145 14.23 10.86 -2.79
N GLY A 146 15.27 11.50 -2.26
CA GLY A 146 15.63 11.41 -0.85
C GLY A 146 14.53 11.90 0.07
N LEU A 147 13.96 13.08 -0.24
CA LEU A 147 12.84 13.66 0.53
C LEU A 147 11.59 12.78 0.49
N LEU A 148 11.24 12.22 -0.66
CA LEU A 148 10.09 11.31 -0.80
C LEU A 148 10.28 10.04 0.05
N ASN A 149 11.45 9.42 -0.01
CA ASN A 149 11.71 8.25 0.84
C ASN A 149 11.77 8.61 2.34
N LEU A 150 12.31 9.78 2.68
CA LEU A 150 12.31 10.28 4.06
C LEU A 150 10.90 10.53 4.59
N TYR A 151 10.03 11.12 3.76
CA TYR A 151 8.61 11.32 4.06
C TYR A 151 7.93 9.98 4.37
N GLU A 152 8.07 9.00 3.48
CA GLU A 152 7.46 7.67 3.67
C GLU A 152 8.04 6.95 4.91
N ALA A 153 9.34 7.07 5.16
CA ALA A 153 10.02 6.50 6.32
C ALA A 153 9.59 7.16 7.65
N SER A 154 9.23 8.44 7.62
CA SER A 154 8.77 9.15 8.84
C SER A 154 7.47 8.58 9.40
N HIS A 155 6.66 7.91 8.56
CA HIS A 155 5.39 7.32 8.97
C HIS A 155 5.51 5.98 9.70
N VAL A 156 6.68 5.33 9.69
CA VAL A 156 6.94 4.06 10.41
C VAL A 156 7.66 4.28 11.75
N ARG A 157 7.59 5.50 12.30
CA ARG A 157 8.19 5.87 13.59
C ARG A 157 7.51 5.18 14.77
N THR A 158 8.29 4.93 15.81
CA THR A 158 7.82 4.55 17.14
C THR A 158 7.98 5.72 18.13
N HIS A 159 7.52 5.55 19.36
CA HIS A 159 7.62 6.57 20.41
C HIS A 159 9.06 7.01 20.74
N THR A 160 10.08 6.21 20.39
CA THR A 160 11.49 6.51 20.67
C THR A 160 12.19 7.25 19.52
N ASP A 161 11.54 7.42 18.36
CA ASP A 161 12.17 7.90 17.14
C ASP A 161 11.89 9.40 16.89
N ASN A 162 12.21 10.27 17.86
CA ASN A 162 11.92 11.71 17.79
C ASN A 162 12.50 12.41 16.52
N ILE A 163 13.61 11.90 15.99
CA ILE A 163 14.22 12.39 14.73
C ILE A 163 13.25 12.33 13.54
N LEU A 164 12.32 11.38 13.54
CA LEU A 164 11.36 11.20 12.45
C LEU A 164 10.20 12.20 12.51
N GLU A 165 10.00 12.87 13.64
CA GLU A 165 9.06 14.00 13.70
C GLU A 165 9.55 15.19 12.88
N ASP A 166 10.83 15.54 13.04
CA ASP A 166 11.47 16.57 12.24
C ASP A 166 11.54 16.15 10.75
N ALA A 167 11.81 14.86 10.48
CA ALA A 167 11.85 14.31 9.13
C ALA A 167 10.52 14.50 8.39
N LEU A 168 9.39 14.25 9.05
CA LEU A 168 8.07 14.42 8.48
C LEU A 168 7.82 15.90 8.12
N ALA A 169 8.08 16.82 9.05
CA ALA A 169 7.87 18.25 8.81
C ALA A 169 8.78 18.77 7.69
N PHE A 170 10.07 18.44 7.74
CA PHE A 170 11.07 18.87 6.75
C PHE A 170 10.73 18.38 5.34
N SER A 171 10.52 17.07 5.19
CA SER A 171 10.21 16.47 3.89
C SER A 171 8.89 16.99 3.31
N THR A 172 7.84 17.17 4.12
CA THR A 172 6.55 17.70 3.67
C THR A 172 6.71 19.09 3.04
N ILE A 173 7.36 20.02 3.75
CA ILE A 173 7.54 21.41 3.28
C ILE A 173 8.28 21.46 1.95
N HIS A 174 9.37 20.70 1.82
CA HIS A 174 10.18 20.73 0.60
C HIS A 174 9.51 19.99 -0.56
N LEU A 175 8.79 18.88 -0.31
CA LEU A 175 8.03 18.17 -1.34
C LEU A 175 6.87 19.03 -1.87
N GLU A 176 6.11 19.69 -0.99
CA GLU A 176 5.04 20.61 -1.39
C GLU A 176 5.56 21.76 -2.26
N SER A 177 6.72 22.33 -1.89
CA SER A 177 7.39 23.39 -2.66
C SER A 177 7.88 22.92 -4.03
N ALA A 178 8.42 21.70 -4.11
CA ALA A 178 9.00 21.18 -5.33
C ALA A 178 7.95 20.57 -6.31
N ALA A 179 6.85 20.01 -5.82
CA ALA A 179 5.89 19.23 -6.60
C ALA A 179 5.36 19.94 -7.87
N PRO A 180 5.03 21.25 -7.87
CA PRO A 180 4.54 21.93 -9.06
C PRO A 180 5.51 21.94 -10.25
N TYR A 181 6.81 21.81 -9.98
CA TYR A 181 7.88 21.90 -10.98
C TYR A 181 8.42 20.54 -11.45
N MET A 182 7.90 19.44 -10.89
CA MET A 182 8.33 18.08 -11.24
C MET A 182 7.68 17.58 -12.53
N ASN A 183 8.41 16.70 -13.23
CA ASN A 183 7.88 15.98 -14.39
C ASN A 183 7.05 14.76 -13.95
N SER A 184 6.12 14.35 -14.81
CA SER A 184 5.40 13.09 -14.64
C SER A 184 6.31 11.88 -14.93
N PRO A 185 6.12 10.73 -14.25
CA PRO A 185 5.10 10.46 -13.24
C PRO A 185 5.49 10.85 -11.80
N LEU A 186 6.71 11.38 -11.58
CA LEU A 186 7.23 11.67 -10.24
C LEU A 186 6.38 12.72 -9.51
N ARG A 187 5.89 13.74 -10.24
CA ARG A 187 4.96 14.72 -9.67
C ARG A 187 3.72 14.04 -9.08
N GLU A 188 3.09 13.16 -9.85
CA GLU A 188 1.88 12.45 -9.41
C GLU A 188 2.17 11.53 -8.22
N GLN A 189 3.36 10.91 -8.18
CA GLN A 189 3.80 10.10 -7.04
C GLN A 189 3.95 10.94 -5.77
N VAL A 190 4.58 12.11 -5.86
CA VAL A 190 4.78 13.02 -4.73
C VAL A 190 3.45 13.59 -4.25
N THR A 191 2.59 14.08 -5.15
CA THR A 191 1.26 14.59 -4.78
C THR A 191 0.44 13.52 -4.08
N HIS A 192 0.42 12.29 -4.62
CA HIS A 192 -0.30 11.18 -3.99
C HIS A 192 0.26 10.83 -2.61
N ALA A 193 1.59 10.78 -2.45
CA ALA A 193 2.21 10.48 -1.14
C ALA A 193 1.84 11.52 -0.07
N LEU A 194 1.80 12.81 -0.43
CA LEU A 194 1.40 13.90 0.48
C LEU A 194 -0.06 13.80 0.92
N GLU A 195 -0.94 13.27 0.06
CA GLU A 195 -2.36 13.01 0.40
C GLU A 195 -2.52 11.70 1.20
N GLN A 196 -1.79 10.66 0.82
CA GLN A 196 -1.87 9.32 1.39
C GLN A 196 -0.48 8.66 1.38
N CYS A 197 0.17 8.64 2.55
CA CYS A 197 1.42 7.92 2.71
C CYS A 197 1.23 6.40 2.55
N LEU A 198 2.25 5.71 2.02
CA LEU A 198 2.18 4.29 1.68
C LEU A 198 1.87 3.43 2.91
N HIS A 199 2.53 3.70 4.04
CA HIS A 199 2.41 2.84 5.23
C HIS A 199 0.99 2.82 5.83
N LYS A 200 0.22 3.91 5.66
CA LYS A 200 -1.15 4.01 6.18
C LYS A 200 -2.21 3.78 5.09
N GLY A 201 -1.79 3.53 3.86
CA GLY A 201 -2.68 3.27 2.73
C GLY A 201 -3.20 1.84 2.74
N VAL A 202 -4.37 1.61 2.12
CA VAL A 202 -4.88 0.26 1.91
C VAL A 202 -4.07 -0.39 0.79
N PRO A 203 -3.39 -1.54 1.03
CA PRO A 203 -2.42 -2.08 0.06
C PRO A 203 -2.96 -2.22 -1.37
N ARG A 204 -4.18 -2.73 -1.56
CA ARG A 204 -4.78 -2.89 -2.90
C ARG A 204 -5.10 -1.57 -3.60
N VAL A 205 -5.38 -0.50 -2.86
CA VAL A 205 -5.62 0.84 -3.41
C VAL A 205 -4.29 1.44 -3.87
N GLU A 206 -3.28 1.40 -3.00
CA GLU A 206 -1.93 1.90 -3.30
C GLU A 206 -1.30 1.17 -4.48
N THR A 207 -1.41 -0.17 -4.52
CA THR A 207 -0.95 -0.99 -5.65
C THR A 207 -1.64 -0.60 -6.95
N ARG A 208 -2.97 -0.40 -6.93
CA ARG A 208 -3.72 -0.04 -8.14
C ARG A 208 -3.30 1.32 -8.68
N PHE A 209 -3.05 2.28 -7.79
CA PHE A 209 -2.50 3.59 -8.15
C PHE A 209 -1.09 3.44 -8.72
N PHE A 210 -0.19 2.76 -8.02
CA PHE A 210 1.21 2.61 -8.41
C PHE A 210 1.37 1.95 -9.78
N ILE A 211 0.67 0.83 -10.05
CA ILE A 211 0.76 0.12 -11.33
C ILE A 211 0.42 1.04 -12.51
N SER A 212 -0.72 1.75 -12.48
CA SER A 212 -1.22 2.47 -13.65
C SER A 212 -0.85 3.94 -13.72
N SER A 213 -0.72 4.60 -12.57
CA SER A 213 -0.44 6.04 -12.53
C SER A 213 1.06 6.32 -12.54
N ILE A 214 1.86 5.41 -11.98
CA ILE A 214 3.30 5.61 -11.76
C ILE A 214 4.13 4.64 -12.62
N TYR A 215 4.20 3.37 -12.24
CA TYR A 215 5.19 2.41 -12.78
C TYR A 215 5.02 2.15 -14.28
N GLU A 216 3.79 2.11 -14.80
CA GLU A 216 3.54 1.99 -16.24
C GLU A 216 4.09 3.16 -17.07
N LYS A 217 4.16 4.35 -16.46
CA LYS A 217 4.61 5.60 -17.11
C LYS A 217 6.09 5.88 -16.89
N GLU A 218 6.75 5.13 -16.03
CA GLU A 218 8.19 5.26 -15.83
C GLU A 218 8.96 4.80 -17.09
N GLU A 219 9.98 5.57 -17.46
CA GLU A 219 10.87 5.23 -18.57
C GLU A 219 11.79 4.06 -18.20
N SER A 220 12.24 4.01 -16.95
CA SER A 220 13.14 2.99 -16.39
C SER A 220 12.44 1.72 -15.91
N LYS A 221 11.13 1.58 -16.15
CA LYS A 221 10.36 0.44 -15.65
C LYS A 221 10.89 -0.89 -16.18
N ASN A 222 10.75 -1.92 -15.37
CA ASN A 222 10.96 -3.29 -15.82
C ASN A 222 9.65 -3.83 -16.39
N ASP A 223 9.59 -4.02 -17.71
CA ASP A 223 8.38 -4.48 -18.41
C ASP A 223 7.91 -5.87 -17.95
N MET A 224 8.83 -6.73 -17.51
CA MET A 224 8.51 -8.04 -16.96
C MET A 224 7.78 -7.90 -15.62
N LEU A 225 8.27 -7.06 -14.70
CA LEU A 225 7.59 -6.78 -13.42
C LEU A 225 6.24 -6.10 -13.63
N LEU A 226 6.14 -5.15 -14.56
CA LEU A 226 4.87 -4.49 -14.89
C LEU A 226 3.86 -5.51 -15.43
N ARG A 227 4.28 -6.38 -16.34
CA ARG A 227 3.43 -7.43 -16.91
C ARG A 227 2.91 -8.36 -15.83
N PHE A 228 3.80 -8.79 -14.93
CA PHE A 228 3.46 -9.64 -13.80
C PHE A 228 2.42 -8.96 -12.91
N ALA A 229 2.69 -7.74 -12.44
CA ALA A 229 1.78 -7.01 -11.57
C ALA A 229 0.37 -6.82 -12.16
N LYS A 230 0.28 -6.51 -13.46
CA LYS A 230 -1.01 -6.37 -14.15
C LYS A 230 -1.79 -7.68 -14.24
N LEU A 231 -1.12 -8.78 -14.56
CA LEU A 231 -1.76 -10.09 -14.63
C LEU A 231 -2.23 -10.55 -13.26
N ASP A 232 -1.36 -10.44 -12.25
CA ASP A 232 -1.64 -10.86 -10.88
C ASP A 232 -2.82 -10.07 -10.29
N PHE A 233 -2.80 -8.73 -10.43
CA PHE A 233 -3.88 -7.87 -9.96
C PHE A 233 -5.22 -8.23 -10.62
N ASN A 234 -5.24 -8.46 -11.93
CA ASN A 234 -6.46 -8.79 -12.66
C ASN A 234 -6.97 -10.20 -12.33
N LEU A 235 -6.08 -11.17 -12.14
CA LEU A 235 -6.47 -12.53 -11.74
C LEU A 235 -7.12 -12.53 -10.36
N LEU A 236 -6.52 -11.84 -9.37
CA LEU A 236 -7.12 -11.67 -8.05
C LEU A 236 -8.42 -10.85 -8.11
N GLN A 237 -8.52 -9.85 -9.00
CA GLN A 237 -9.77 -9.12 -9.20
C GLN A 237 -10.90 -10.03 -9.69
N MET A 238 -10.62 -11.03 -10.53
CA MET A 238 -11.63 -12.02 -10.92
C MET A 238 -12.13 -12.79 -9.70
N LEU A 239 -11.23 -13.25 -8.82
CA LEU A 239 -11.59 -13.92 -7.57
C LEU A 239 -12.45 -13.03 -6.67
N HIS A 240 -12.01 -11.79 -6.40
CA HIS A 240 -12.78 -10.84 -5.57
C HIS A 240 -14.18 -10.57 -6.14
N LYS A 241 -14.35 -10.55 -7.47
CA LYS A 241 -15.66 -10.39 -8.11
C LYS A 241 -16.55 -11.62 -7.94
N GLN A 242 -15.98 -12.82 -7.90
CA GLN A 242 -16.74 -14.05 -7.59
C GLN A 242 -17.22 -14.02 -6.13
N GLU A 243 -16.33 -13.73 -5.20
CA GLU A 243 -16.63 -13.60 -3.77
C GLU A 243 -17.70 -12.53 -3.52
N LEU A 244 -17.55 -11.36 -4.15
CA LEU A 244 -18.54 -10.28 -4.05
C LEU A 244 -19.90 -10.69 -4.63
N ALA A 245 -19.94 -11.51 -5.69
CA ALA A 245 -21.19 -12.04 -6.23
C ALA A 245 -21.86 -13.08 -5.32
N GLU A 246 -21.08 -13.90 -4.64
CA GLU A 246 -21.58 -14.81 -3.60
C GLU A 246 -22.17 -14.03 -2.43
N VAL A 247 -21.44 -13.06 -1.89
CA VAL A 247 -21.90 -12.20 -0.79
C VAL A 247 -23.15 -11.42 -1.20
N SER A 248 -23.18 -10.85 -2.42
CA SER A 248 -24.33 -10.09 -2.90
C SER A 248 -25.59 -10.96 -3.03
N ARG A 249 -25.46 -12.20 -3.50
CA ARG A 249 -26.59 -13.16 -3.55
C ARG A 249 -27.07 -13.53 -2.16
N CYS A 250 -26.16 -13.75 -1.21
CA CYS A 250 -26.52 -14.04 0.18
C CYS A 250 -27.31 -12.88 0.81
N VAL A 251 -26.82 -11.65 0.67
CA VAL A 251 -27.51 -10.44 1.16
C VAL A 251 -28.89 -10.29 0.52
N ARG A 252 -29.00 -10.54 -0.79
CA ARG A 252 -30.31 -10.50 -1.49
C ARG A 252 -31.27 -11.56 -0.94
N TYR A 253 -30.79 -12.79 -0.73
CA TYR A 253 -31.60 -13.88 -0.17
C TYR A 253 -32.14 -13.53 1.22
N ILE A 254 -31.29 -13.00 2.11
CA ILE A 254 -31.69 -12.59 3.47
C ILE A 254 -32.77 -11.50 3.43
N LYS A 255 -32.59 -10.48 2.58
CA LYS A 255 -33.59 -9.41 2.40
C LYS A 255 -34.93 -9.92 1.89
N THR A 256 -34.93 -10.95 1.02
CA THR A 256 -36.17 -11.51 0.48
C THR A 256 -36.87 -12.48 1.43
N THR A 257 -36.15 -13.13 2.35
CA THR A 257 -36.70 -14.18 3.23
C THR A 257 -37.07 -13.69 4.63
N ASN A 258 -36.59 -12.51 5.03
CA ASN A 258 -36.99 -11.82 6.26
C ASN A 258 -37.48 -10.39 5.95
N PRO A 259 -38.67 -10.24 5.34
CA PRO A 259 -39.28 -8.93 5.21
C PRO A 259 -39.75 -8.46 6.60
N PHE A 260 -39.00 -7.54 7.20
CA PHE A 260 -39.42 -6.82 8.42
C PHE A 260 -40.42 -5.71 8.11
#